data_AF-A0AAV3YCG0-F1
#
_entry.id   AF-A0AAV3YCG0-F1
#
_cell.length_a   1.000
_cell.length_b   1.000
_cell.length_c   1.000
_cell.angle_alpha   90.00
_cell.angle_beta   90.00
_cell.angle_gamma   90.00
#
_symmetry.space_group_name_H-M   'P 1'
#
loop_
_entity.id
_entity.type
_entity.pdbx_description
1 polymer ?
#
loop_
_entity_poly.entity_id
_entity_poly.type
_entity_poly.pdbx_seq_one_letter_code
_entity_poly.pdbx_strand_id
1 'polypeptide(L)'
;MRPKRATQMKKNVGLCPCIFCREICSEESSSAECSSCKGWIHLLKKASFSPNQVRAEQLMLKTYNIDLPKSVPMSSSASRVDDISGSILKRYHPVILESHVPIEVCCDGNCLFRAVSKGLRNTEEHYMQIRLLTLLELILNRIHYDYEHEAFVDHFNDDRLLFDRFDTVLKDIATEFSYCGMVALSGISAALSVPIQSYCPPTQGAYFLSEPLARVVRGRGVSQRKNPAFILMWTCSFIPLTTNAFTPNHFVVLHNNLKSPVVDLTFVFADDNHDDDSASATAAVACVGNDDEDDDTAAVADISDNGTVDYDEDEADDYDDDAIDKDGHFVSTEPDILPGGKSLPLGRFLETEKVIEILQRTSVNDTHSEVPRGKKDDVYSVVQNENNKDRRT
;
A
#
# COMPACT_ATOMS: atom_id res chain seq x y z
N MET A 1 -29.68 -65.05 21.65
CA MET A 1 -29.16 -63.77 21.13
C MET A 1 -27.72 -63.58 21.63
N ARG A 2 -26.76 -63.54 20.70
CA ARG A 2 -25.34 -63.22 20.95
C ARG A 2 -24.95 -62.11 19.95
N PRO A 3 -24.25 -61.04 20.36
CA PRO A 3 -23.96 -59.93 19.46
C PRO A 3 -22.86 -60.31 18.46
N LYS A 4 -23.07 -59.96 17.19
CA LYS A 4 -22.08 -60.09 16.11
C LYS A 4 -20.97 -59.07 16.33
N ARG A 5 -19.72 -59.53 16.42
CA ARG A 5 -18.52 -58.68 16.39
C ARG A 5 -18.31 -58.15 14.98
N ALA A 6 -18.26 -56.83 14.83
CA ALA A 6 -17.86 -56.16 13.61
C ALA A 6 -16.33 -56.26 13.41
N THR A 7 -15.93 -56.71 12.23
CA THR A 7 -14.53 -56.80 11.79
C THR A 7 -14.06 -55.41 11.37
N GLN A 8 -13.09 -54.83 12.08
CA GLN A 8 -12.41 -53.61 11.64
C GLN A 8 -11.47 -53.92 10.48
N MET A 9 -11.68 -53.27 9.33
CA MET A 9 -10.72 -53.20 8.24
C MET A 9 -9.51 -52.36 8.68
N LYS A 10 -8.34 -52.99 8.77
CA LYS A 10 -7.05 -52.28 8.84
C LYS A 10 -6.76 -51.65 7.47
N LYS A 11 -6.86 -50.33 7.36
CA LYS A 11 -6.24 -49.60 6.24
C LYS A 11 -4.74 -49.49 6.52
N ASN A 12 -3.94 -50.17 5.70
CA ASN A 12 -2.51 -49.92 5.59
C ASN A 12 -2.33 -48.49 5.06
N VAL A 13 -1.89 -47.57 5.92
CA VAL A 13 -1.38 -46.27 5.49
C VAL A 13 0.11 -46.45 5.31
N GLY A 14 0.55 -46.33 4.05
CA GLY A 14 1.95 -46.39 3.66
C GLY A 14 2.78 -45.31 4.34
N LEU A 15 4.04 -45.66 4.57
CA LEU A 15 5.09 -44.86 5.16
C LEU A 15 5.29 -43.53 4.40
N CYS A 16 5.36 -42.42 5.13
CA CYS A 16 5.98 -41.17 4.68
C CYS A 16 7.14 -40.83 5.63
N PRO A 17 8.39 -40.69 5.16
CA PRO A 17 9.56 -40.57 6.00
C PRO A 17 9.91 -39.09 6.21
N CYS A 18 9.32 -38.46 7.23
CA CYS A 18 9.83 -37.20 7.75
C CYS A 18 10.63 -37.51 9.02
N ILE A 19 11.96 -37.58 8.89
CA ILE A 19 12.90 -37.72 10.01
C ILE A 19 12.81 -36.54 10.99
N PHE A 20 12.31 -35.37 10.53
CA PHE A 20 12.24 -34.13 11.31
C PHE A 20 11.17 -34.12 12.41
N CYS A 21 10.08 -34.87 12.27
CA CYS A 21 8.99 -34.83 13.26
C CYS A 21 9.30 -35.59 14.57
N ARG A 22 10.34 -36.42 14.61
CA ARG A 22 10.59 -37.32 15.75
C ARG A 22 11.44 -36.71 16.87
N GLU A 23 12.22 -35.66 16.58
CA GLU A 23 13.14 -35.07 17.58
C GLU A 23 12.58 -33.79 18.25
N ILE A 24 11.55 -33.17 17.69
CA ILE A 24 11.06 -31.84 18.14
C ILE A 24 9.75 -31.92 18.94
N CYS A 25 8.94 -32.96 18.75
CA CYS A 25 7.65 -33.12 19.42
C CYS A 25 7.74 -34.11 20.60
N SER A 26 8.38 -33.70 21.69
CA SER A 26 8.44 -34.43 22.95
C SER A 26 7.68 -33.73 24.09
N GLU A 27 6.58 -33.02 23.79
CA GLU A 27 5.65 -32.57 24.84
C GLU A 27 4.19 -32.75 24.40
N GLU A 28 3.44 -33.43 25.28
CA GLU A 28 2.01 -33.69 25.19
C GLU A 28 1.22 -32.36 25.14
N SER A 29 0.83 -31.92 23.96
CA SER A 29 -0.21 -30.91 23.82
C SER A 29 -1.13 -31.24 22.64
N SER A 30 -2.42 -31.27 22.93
CA SER A 30 -3.52 -31.65 22.06
C SER A 30 -3.47 -30.92 20.71
N SER A 31 -3.10 -31.65 19.66
CA SER A 31 -3.13 -31.21 18.27
C SER A 31 -4.49 -31.53 17.66
N ALA A 32 -5.26 -30.51 17.31
CA ALA A 32 -6.35 -30.64 16.33
C ALA A 32 -5.71 -30.66 14.93
N GLU A 33 -5.75 -31.82 14.26
CA GLU A 33 -5.17 -32.00 12.93
C GLU A 33 -6.09 -31.45 11.82
N CYS A 34 -5.52 -30.69 10.89
CA CYS A 34 -6.14 -30.43 9.58
C CYS A 34 -6.07 -31.72 8.74
N SER A 35 -7.23 -32.21 8.29
CA SER A 35 -7.37 -33.52 7.62
C SER A 35 -6.83 -33.57 6.19
N SER A 36 -6.49 -32.42 5.57
CA SER A 36 -6.10 -32.39 4.15
C SER A 36 -4.62 -32.14 3.87
N CYS A 37 -3.85 -31.44 4.72
CA CYS A 37 -2.52 -30.99 4.30
C CYS A 37 -1.32 -31.30 5.21
N LYS A 38 -1.49 -31.64 6.51
CA LYS A 38 -0.46 -32.08 7.51
C LYS A 38 1.02 -31.61 7.39
N GLY A 39 1.37 -30.53 6.68
CA GLY A 39 2.76 -30.22 6.31
C GLY A 39 3.30 -28.85 6.71
N TRP A 40 2.45 -27.84 6.90
CA TRP A 40 2.92 -26.44 6.95
C TRP A 40 2.69 -25.69 8.27
N ILE A 41 1.94 -26.26 9.22
CA ILE A 41 1.37 -25.48 10.35
C ILE A 41 2.20 -25.57 11.64
N HIS A 42 3.22 -26.43 11.74
CA HIS A 42 4.00 -26.55 12.98
C HIS A 42 4.97 -25.38 13.25
N LEU A 43 5.25 -24.54 12.25
CA LEU A 43 6.13 -23.38 12.36
C LEU A 43 5.57 -22.27 13.27
N LEU A 44 4.26 -22.25 13.56
CA LEU A 44 3.60 -21.07 14.13
C LEU A 44 3.40 -21.08 15.65
N LYS A 45 3.60 -22.22 16.33
CA LYS A 45 3.32 -22.31 17.78
C LYS A 45 4.45 -21.77 18.68
N LYS A 46 5.66 -21.60 18.16
CA LYS A 46 6.75 -20.89 18.84
C LYS A 46 7.02 -19.62 18.05
N ALA A 47 6.52 -18.48 18.53
CA ALA A 47 6.54 -17.18 17.85
C ALA A 47 7.95 -16.55 17.70
N SER A 48 9.01 -17.35 17.74
CA SER A 48 10.37 -16.92 17.46
C SER A 48 10.89 -17.67 16.25
N PHE A 49 10.72 -17.06 15.07
CA PHE A 49 11.40 -17.51 13.87
C PHE A 49 12.87 -17.09 13.97
N SER A 50 13.79 -18.04 13.98
CA SER A 50 15.20 -17.66 13.86
C SER A 50 15.48 -17.15 12.44
N PRO A 51 16.28 -16.09 12.26
CA PRO A 51 16.67 -15.61 10.92
C PRO A 51 17.24 -16.72 10.03
N ASN A 52 17.90 -17.73 10.62
CA ASN A 52 18.45 -18.87 9.90
C ASN A 52 17.36 -19.79 9.33
N GLN A 53 16.26 -20.03 10.05
CA GLN A 53 15.12 -20.79 9.52
C GLN A 53 14.47 -20.05 8.34
N VAL A 54 14.34 -18.74 8.45
CA VAL A 54 13.75 -17.89 7.41
C VAL A 54 14.63 -17.84 6.15
N ARG A 55 15.95 -17.74 6.32
CA ARG A 55 16.91 -17.85 5.20
C ARG A 55 16.88 -19.22 4.55
N ALA A 56 16.75 -20.29 5.35
CA ALA A 56 16.62 -21.65 4.82
C ALA A 56 15.33 -21.80 3.99
N GLU A 57 14.21 -21.24 4.45
CA GLU A 57 12.95 -21.23 3.70
C GLU A 57 13.08 -20.48 2.37
N GLN A 58 13.69 -19.28 2.38
CA GLN A 58 13.97 -18.55 1.13
C GLN A 58 14.85 -19.35 0.17
N LEU A 59 15.89 -20.02 0.70
CA LEU A 59 16.75 -20.88 -0.10
C LEU A 59 15.97 -22.05 -0.68
N MET A 60 15.03 -22.65 0.06
CA MET A 60 14.17 -23.70 -0.45
C MET A 60 13.28 -23.18 -1.59
N LEU A 61 12.61 -22.04 -1.42
CA LEU A 61 11.78 -21.45 -2.49
C LEU A 61 12.59 -21.25 -3.78
N LYS A 62 13.82 -20.72 -3.66
CA LYS A 62 14.75 -20.57 -4.79
C LYS A 62 15.17 -21.92 -5.38
N THR A 63 15.54 -22.88 -4.54
CA THR A 63 16.01 -24.21 -4.97
C THR A 63 14.94 -24.97 -5.76
N TYR A 64 13.67 -24.82 -5.37
CA TYR A 64 12.54 -25.45 -6.04
C TYR A 64 11.91 -24.58 -7.13
N ASN A 65 12.52 -23.44 -7.45
CA ASN A 65 12.01 -22.47 -8.43
C ASN A 65 10.53 -22.12 -8.17
N ILE A 66 10.17 -21.98 -6.89
CA ILE A 66 8.84 -21.58 -6.43
C ILE A 66 8.75 -20.07 -6.58
N ASP A 67 8.59 -19.65 -7.82
CA ASP A 67 8.32 -18.28 -8.16
C ASP A 67 6.82 -18.03 -8.21
N LEU A 68 6.49 -16.80 -7.90
CA LEU A 68 5.18 -16.25 -8.18
C LEU A 68 5.08 -16.13 -9.72
N PRO A 69 4.07 -16.72 -10.40
CA PRO A 69 3.97 -16.65 -11.87
C PRO A 69 4.07 -15.20 -12.41
N LYS A 70 4.34 -14.98 -13.69
CA LYS A 70 4.43 -13.59 -14.19
C LYS A 70 3.12 -12.82 -13.99
N SER A 71 3.22 -11.51 -13.76
CA SER A 71 2.06 -10.62 -13.69
C SER A 71 1.25 -10.73 -14.99
N VAL A 72 -0.07 -10.82 -14.86
CA VAL A 72 -1.01 -10.86 -15.98
C VAL A 72 -1.92 -9.65 -15.84
N PRO A 73 -1.95 -8.75 -16.85
CA PRO A 73 -2.85 -7.62 -16.84
C PRO A 73 -4.29 -8.08 -16.60
N MET A 74 -5.00 -7.37 -15.73
CA MET A 74 -6.36 -7.76 -15.39
C MET A 74 -7.27 -7.59 -16.61
N SER A 75 -7.92 -8.67 -17.03
CA SER A 75 -8.87 -8.64 -18.15
C SER A 75 -10.25 -8.27 -17.65
N SER A 76 -10.85 -7.25 -18.28
CA SER A 76 -12.16 -6.70 -17.90
C SER A 76 -13.33 -7.67 -18.07
N SER A 77 -13.17 -8.79 -18.79
CA SER A 77 -14.28 -9.68 -19.16
C SER A 77 -14.56 -10.81 -18.16
N ALA A 78 -13.64 -11.10 -17.23
CA ALA A 78 -13.73 -12.30 -16.38
C ALA A 78 -14.06 -12.01 -14.91
N SER A 79 -13.93 -10.77 -14.46
CA SER A 79 -14.04 -10.42 -13.05
C SER A 79 -15.42 -9.87 -12.71
N ARG A 80 -16.00 -10.36 -11.60
CA ARG A 80 -17.28 -9.88 -11.07
C ARG A 80 -17.07 -8.55 -10.36
N VAL A 81 -18.05 -7.66 -10.45
CA VAL A 81 -18.06 -6.38 -9.73
C VAL A 81 -18.51 -6.64 -8.29
N ASP A 82 -17.86 -5.97 -7.34
CA ASP A 82 -18.23 -6.01 -5.93
C ASP A 82 -19.34 -4.99 -5.63
N ASP A 83 -20.58 -5.44 -5.50
CA ASP A 83 -21.75 -4.57 -5.33
C ASP A 83 -21.71 -3.76 -4.02
N ILE A 84 -21.12 -4.32 -2.95
CA ILE A 84 -21.01 -3.68 -1.64
C ILE A 84 -20.03 -2.51 -1.73
N SER A 85 -18.84 -2.76 -2.26
CA SER A 85 -17.80 -1.77 -2.50
C SER A 85 -18.24 -0.73 -3.51
N GLY A 86 -19.00 -1.12 -4.53
CA GLY A 86 -19.62 -0.19 -5.48
C GLY A 86 -20.63 0.73 -4.80
N SER A 87 -21.44 0.19 -3.87
CA SER A 87 -22.39 0.98 -3.08
C SER A 87 -21.69 1.93 -2.09
N ILE A 88 -20.57 1.51 -1.52
CA ILE A 88 -19.71 2.34 -0.66
C ILE A 88 -19.14 3.49 -1.50
N LEU A 89 -18.51 3.21 -2.64
CA LEU A 89 -17.99 4.25 -3.53
C LEU A 89 -19.09 5.22 -3.97
N LYS A 90 -20.27 4.71 -4.34
CA LYS A 90 -21.41 5.57 -4.72
C LYS A 90 -21.81 6.54 -3.60
N ARG A 91 -21.63 6.15 -2.33
CA ARG A 91 -21.95 6.97 -1.17
C ARG A 91 -20.85 7.96 -0.82
N TYR A 92 -19.59 7.52 -0.80
CA TYR A 92 -18.47 8.29 -0.27
C TYR A 92 -17.68 9.04 -1.35
N HIS A 93 -17.59 8.49 -2.56
CA HIS A 93 -16.80 9.08 -3.65
C HIS A 93 -17.30 8.61 -5.03
N PRO A 94 -18.50 9.06 -5.46
CA PRO A 94 -19.17 8.52 -6.65
C PRO A 94 -18.39 8.73 -7.96
N VAL A 95 -17.59 9.79 -8.06
CA VAL A 95 -16.79 10.11 -9.25
C VAL A 95 -15.80 8.99 -9.63
N ILE A 96 -15.32 8.22 -8.66
CA ILE A 96 -14.42 7.07 -8.91
C ILE A 96 -15.10 6.04 -9.82
N LEU A 97 -16.42 5.88 -9.71
CA LEU A 97 -17.17 4.89 -10.49
C LEU A 97 -17.27 5.22 -11.98
N GLU A 98 -16.90 6.43 -12.40
CA GLU A 98 -16.86 6.80 -13.81
C GLU A 98 -15.67 6.19 -14.55
N SER A 99 -14.56 5.99 -13.84
CA SER A 99 -13.30 5.49 -14.38
C SER A 99 -12.89 4.14 -13.83
N HIS A 100 -13.43 3.73 -12.69
CA HIS A 100 -13.06 2.49 -12.01
C HIS A 100 -14.28 1.69 -11.54
N VAL A 101 -14.11 0.37 -11.43
CA VAL A 101 -15.09 -0.52 -10.82
C VAL A 101 -14.40 -1.41 -9.78
N PRO A 102 -14.97 -1.59 -8.58
CA PRO A 102 -14.42 -2.51 -7.60
C PRO A 102 -14.67 -3.95 -8.03
N ILE A 103 -13.64 -4.78 -7.97
CA ILE A 103 -13.69 -6.19 -8.32
C ILE A 103 -13.89 -7.03 -7.06
N GLU A 104 -14.82 -7.98 -7.15
CA GLU A 104 -15.15 -8.92 -6.08
C GLU A 104 -13.89 -9.69 -5.65
N VAL A 105 -13.64 -9.69 -4.35
CA VAL A 105 -12.60 -10.47 -3.67
C VAL A 105 -13.26 -11.26 -2.54
N CYS A 106 -12.84 -12.48 -2.29
CA CYS A 106 -13.37 -13.25 -1.16
C CYS A 106 -13.20 -12.47 0.17
N CYS A 107 -14.33 -12.23 0.84
CA CYS A 107 -14.38 -11.46 2.07
C CYS A 107 -14.07 -12.32 3.30
N ASP A 108 -12.81 -12.70 3.44
CA ASP A 108 -12.23 -13.37 4.62
C ASP A 108 -11.03 -12.57 5.16
N GLY A 109 -10.39 -13.03 6.24
CA GLY A 109 -9.18 -12.37 6.75
C GLY A 109 -7.95 -12.51 5.85
N ASN A 110 -8.05 -13.18 4.69
CA ASN A 110 -7.01 -13.18 3.67
C ASN A 110 -7.26 -12.16 2.57
N CYS A 111 -8.33 -11.36 2.66
CA CYS A 111 -8.75 -10.45 1.59
C CYS A 111 -7.65 -9.50 1.08
N LEU A 112 -6.74 -9.02 1.94
CA LEU A 112 -5.56 -8.25 1.51
C LEU A 112 -4.73 -9.01 0.47
N PHE A 113 -4.27 -10.21 0.83
CA PHE A 113 -3.41 -11.03 -0.02
C PHE A 113 -4.15 -11.55 -1.26
N ARG A 114 -5.45 -11.84 -1.13
CA ARG A 114 -6.33 -12.22 -2.23
C ARG A 114 -6.50 -11.08 -3.23
N ALA A 115 -6.75 -9.86 -2.76
CA ALA A 115 -6.88 -8.67 -3.58
C ALA A 115 -5.56 -8.37 -4.31
N VAL A 116 -4.41 -8.51 -3.65
CA VAL A 116 -3.09 -8.36 -4.31
C VAL A 116 -2.89 -9.43 -5.39
N SER A 117 -3.19 -10.69 -5.07
CA SER A 117 -3.15 -11.77 -6.07
C SER A 117 -4.05 -11.44 -7.27
N LYS A 118 -5.27 -10.95 -6.99
CA LYS A 118 -6.26 -10.58 -8.00
C LYS A 118 -5.76 -9.42 -8.88
N GLY A 119 -5.17 -8.39 -8.28
CA GLY A 119 -4.65 -7.21 -8.99
C GLY A 119 -3.47 -7.54 -9.89
N LEU A 120 -2.58 -8.45 -9.47
CA LEU A 120 -1.39 -8.83 -10.23
C LEU A 120 -1.63 -9.94 -11.26
N ARG A 121 -2.63 -10.80 -11.04
CA ARG A 121 -2.74 -12.09 -11.76
C ARG A 121 -4.15 -12.41 -12.24
N ASN A 122 -5.12 -11.55 -11.93
CA ASN A 122 -6.53 -11.79 -12.19
C ASN A 122 -7.11 -13.05 -11.48
N THR A 123 -6.41 -13.60 -10.49
CA THR A 123 -6.84 -14.76 -9.68
C THR A 123 -6.53 -14.53 -8.21
N GLU A 124 -7.30 -15.12 -7.29
CA GLU A 124 -7.01 -15.08 -5.85
C GLU A 124 -6.11 -16.24 -5.37
N GLU A 125 -5.81 -17.21 -6.23
CA GLU A 125 -5.22 -18.51 -5.85
C GLU A 125 -3.82 -18.43 -5.23
N HIS A 126 -3.09 -17.31 -5.40
CA HIS A 126 -1.73 -17.15 -4.89
C HIS A 126 -1.64 -16.41 -3.56
N TYR A 127 -2.76 -16.15 -2.88
CA TYR A 127 -2.78 -15.37 -1.64
C TYR A 127 -1.85 -15.94 -0.55
N MET A 128 -1.78 -17.27 -0.40
CA MET A 128 -0.91 -17.92 0.59
C MET A 128 0.58 -17.75 0.28
N GLN A 129 0.95 -17.82 -1.00
CA GLN A 129 2.34 -17.63 -1.42
C GLN A 129 2.76 -16.18 -1.18
N ILE A 130 1.90 -15.21 -1.49
CA ILE A 130 2.15 -13.79 -1.21
C ILE A 130 2.29 -13.56 0.30
N ARG A 131 1.40 -14.18 1.11
CA ARG A 131 1.44 -14.11 2.57
C ARG A 131 2.76 -14.65 3.14
N LEU A 132 3.23 -15.80 2.65
CA LEU A 132 4.53 -16.37 3.01
C LEU A 132 5.69 -15.44 2.64
N LEU A 133 5.73 -14.95 1.39
CA LEU A 133 6.81 -14.06 0.94
C LEU A 133 6.85 -12.76 1.76
N THR A 134 5.69 -12.22 2.11
CA THR A 134 5.56 -11.04 2.98
C THR A 134 6.13 -11.34 4.37
N LEU A 135 5.81 -12.50 4.95
CA LEU A 135 6.34 -12.90 6.25
C LEU A 135 7.87 -13.00 6.24
N LEU A 136 8.43 -13.63 5.21
CA LEU A 136 9.89 -13.77 5.05
C LEU A 136 10.56 -12.39 4.91
N GLU A 137 9.97 -11.50 4.12
CA GLU A 137 10.45 -10.12 3.93
C GLU A 137 10.52 -9.36 5.25
N LEU A 138 9.45 -9.39 6.05
CA LEU A 138 9.40 -8.69 7.34
C LEU A 138 10.46 -9.21 8.32
N ILE A 139 10.61 -10.54 8.44
CA ILE A 139 11.56 -11.11 9.41
C ILE A 139 13.02 -10.78 9.03
N LEU A 140 13.34 -10.81 7.74
CA LEU A 140 14.72 -10.58 7.28
C LEU A 140 15.12 -9.11 7.25
N ASN A 141 14.14 -8.22 7.14
CA ASN A 141 14.36 -6.79 6.97
C ASN A 141 13.68 -6.01 8.10
N ARG A 142 13.73 -6.54 9.33
CA ARG A 142 13.05 -6.01 10.53
C ARG A 142 13.20 -4.50 10.73
N ILE A 143 14.38 -3.95 10.46
CA ILE A 143 14.69 -2.52 10.63
C ILE A 143 13.76 -1.60 9.82
N HIS A 144 13.04 -2.11 8.83
CA HIS A 144 12.13 -1.35 7.99
C HIS A 144 10.65 -1.45 8.39
N TYR A 145 10.32 -2.30 9.36
CA TYR A 145 8.93 -2.62 9.70
C TYR A 145 8.65 -2.61 11.21
N ASP A 146 9.70 -2.61 12.04
CA ASP A 146 9.59 -2.55 13.49
C ASP A 146 9.94 -1.16 14.00
N TYR A 147 8.92 -0.36 14.30
CA TYR A 147 9.11 0.99 14.84
C TYR A 147 9.75 1.00 16.24
N GLU A 148 9.75 -0.13 16.96
CA GLU A 148 10.44 -0.28 18.25
C GLU A 148 11.94 -0.60 18.06
N HIS A 149 12.42 -0.85 16.83
CA HIS A 149 13.81 -1.15 16.54
C HIS A 149 14.69 0.12 16.59
N GLU A 150 15.86 0.03 17.22
CA GLU A 150 16.77 1.19 17.40
C GLU A 150 17.20 1.86 16.08
N ALA A 151 17.40 1.05 15.04
CA ALA A 151 17.75 1.47 13.69
C ALA A 151 16.53 1.50 12.74
N PHE A 152 15.34 1.81 13.24
CA PHE A 152 14.12 1.85 12.43
C PHE A 152 14.23 2.86 11.28
N VAL A 153 13.81 2.45 10.09
CA VAL A 153 13.71 3.30 8.91
C VAL A 153 12.23 3.49 8.58
N ASP A 154 11.72 4.69 8.82
CA ASP A 154 10.34 5.06 8.51
C ASP A 154 10.18 5.32 7.00
N HIS A 155 9.49 4.41 6.31
CA HIS A 155 9.17 4.55 4.89
C HIS A 155 7.89 5.34 4.61
N PHE A 156 7.07 5.60 5.64
CA PHE A 156 5.80 6.27 5.48
C PHE A 156 5.88 7.75 5.77
N ASN A 157 6.73 8.16 6.71
CA ASN A 157 6.91 9.53 7.17
C ASN A 157 5.56 10.22 7.44
N ASP A 158 4.62 9.49 8.06
CA ASP A 158 3.26 9.96 8.34
C ASP A 158 2.83 9.47 9.72
N ASP A 159 2.84 10.40 10.68
CA ASP A 159 2.51 10.18 12.08
C ASP A 159 1.03 9.83 12.32
N ARG A 160 0.17 10.00 11.31
CA ARG A 160 -1.23 9.61 11.35
C ARG A 160 -1.41 8.10 11.13
N LEU A 161 -0.40 7.41 10.59
CA LEU A 161 -0.41 5.96 10.47
C LEU A 161 -0.05 5.33 11.81
N LEU A 162 -1.02 4.62 12.38
CA LEU A 162 -0.80 3.81 13.56
C LEU A 162 -0.23 2.45 13.15
N PHE A 163 0.93 2.11 13.68
CA PHE A 163 1.57 0.82 13.47
C PHE A 163 1.35 -0.09 14.67
N ASP A 164 0.88 -1.30 14.43
CA ASP A 164 0.87 -2.35 15.44
C ASP A 164 2.29 -2.79 15.78
N ARG A 165 2.47 -3.36 16.96
CA ARG A 165 3.75 -3.92 17.39
C ARG A 165 4.20 -5.01 16.41
N PHE A 166 5.50 -5.07 16.13
CA PHE A 166 6.06 -5.96 15.12
C PHE A 166 5.71 -7.45 15.33
N ASP A 167 5.69 -7.90 16.58
CA ASP A 167 5.29 -9.27 16.94
C ASP A 167 3.82 -9.58 16.60
N THR A 168 2.94 -8.58 16.76
CA THR A 168 1.52 -8.66 16.40
C THR A 168 1.37 -8.74 14.89
N VAL A 169 2.06 -7.87 14.14
CA VAL A 169 2.06 -7.90 12.67
C VAL A 169 2.55 -9.25 12.13
N LEU A 170 3.67 -9.78 12.66
CA LEU A 170 4.19 -11.08 12.26
C LEU A 170 3.20 -12.21 12.57
N LYS A 171 2.59 -12.19 13.76
CA LYS A 171 1.58 -13.18 14.15
C LYS A 171 0.37 -13.14 13.23
N ASP A 172 -0.10 -11.93 12.89
CA ASP A 172 -1.24 -11.76 11.99
C ASP A 172 -0.90 -12.32 10.62
N ILE A 173 0.19 -11.89 9.99
CA ILE A 173 0.61 -12.41 8.66
C ILE A 173 0.85 -13.92 8.70
N ALA A 174 1.36 -14.47 9.80
CA ALA A 174 1.57 -15.90 9.92
C ALA A 174 0.26 -16.69 10.13
N THR A 175 -0.79 -16.06 10.68
CA THR A 175 -2.08 -16.70 10.98
C THR A 175 -3.02 -16.63 9.79
N GLU A 176 -3.41 -17.78 9.24
CA GLU A 176 -4.42 -17.82 8.17
C GLU A 176 -5.73 -17.18 8.63
N PHE A 177 -6.38 -16.42 7.75
CA PHE A 177 -7.59 -15.66 8.05
C PHE A 177 -7.43 -14.54 9.09
N SER A 178 -6.21 -14.12 9.46
CA SER A 178 -6.02 -12.87 10.21
C SER A 178 -5.89 -11.66 9.29
N TYR A 179 -6.59 -10.58 9.64
CA TYR A 179 -6.54 -9.30 8.94
C TYR A 179 -5.15 -8.67 9.07
N CYS A 180 -4.77 -7.87 8.07
CA CYS A 180 -3.48 -7.21 8.05
C CYS A 180 -3.63 -5.77 7.55
N GLY A 181 -2.78 -4.88 8.08
CA GLY A 181 -2.82 -3.45 7.79
C GLY A 181 -1.71 -2.94 6.86
N MET A 182 -1.38 -1.65 6.99
CA MET A 182 -0.42 -0.94 6.12
C MET A 182 1.00 -1.52 6.16
N VAL A 183 1.49 -2.00 7.31
CA VAL A 183 2.82 -2.63 7.42
C VAL A 183 2.91 -3.87 6.53
N ALA A 184 1.87 -4.70 6.52
CA ALA A 184 1.81 -5.87 5.66
C ALA A 184 1.74 -5.46 4.18
N LEU A 185 1.00 -4.39 3.84
CA LEU A 185 0.95 -3.87 2.47
C LEU A 185 2.32 -3.36 1.99
N SER A 186 3.09 -2.70 2.85
CA SER A 186 4.49 -2.31 2.55
C SER A 186 5.39 -3.53 2.36
N GLY A 187 5.29 -4.53 3.24
CA GLY A 187 5.99 -5.80 3.10
C GLY A 187 5.65 -6.55 1.81
N ILE A 188 4.38 -6.56 1.40
CA ILE A 188 3.93 -7.11 0.12
C ILE A 188 4.60 -6.37 -1.04
N SER A 189 4.60 -5.03 -1.01
CA SER A 189 5.22 -4.22 -2.06
C SER A 189 6.72 -4.53 -2.21
N ALA A 190 7.46 -4.65 -1.10
CA ALA A 190 8.86 -5.05 -1.08
C ALA A 190 9.07 -6.48 -1.61
N ALA A 191 8.35 -7.45 -1.04
CA ALA A 191 8.47 -8.86 -1.39
C ALA A 191 8.18 -9.14 -2.87
N LEU A 192 7.28 -8.36 -3.47
CA LEU A 192 6.90 -8.47 -4.88
C LEU A 192 7.66 -7.50 -5.79
N SER A 193 8.45 -6.59 -5.23
CA SER A 193 9.15 -5.52 -5.96
C SER A 193 8.22 -4.67 -6.84
N VAL A 194 7.00 -4.42 -6.35
CA VAL A 194 5.93 -3.75 -7.08
C VAL A 194 5.30 -2.65 -6.22
N PRO A 195 5.22 -1.39 -6.71
CA PRO A 195 4.46 -0.35 -6.03
C PRO A 195 2.95 -0.62 -6.13
N ILE A 196 2.21 -0.32 -5.07
CA ILE A 196 0.76 -0.55 -4.98
C ILE A 196 0.08 0.76 -4.62
N GLN A 197 -0.90 1.20 -5.41
CA GLN A 197 -1.72 2.35 -5.04
C GLN A 197 -2.73 1.89 -3.99
N SER A 198 -2.55 2.32 -2.75
CA SER A 198 -3.55 2.20 -1.70
C SER A 198 -4.60 3.29 -1.89
N TYR A 199 -5.87 2.98 -1.64
CA TYR A 199 -6.97 3.93 -1.72
C TYR A 199 -8.04 3.63 -0.67
N CYS A 200 -8.37 4.59 0.17
CA CYS A 200 -9.49 4.50 1.10
C CYS A 200 -10.49 5.61 0.77
N PRO A 201 -11.79 5.31 0.54
CA PRO A 201 -12.78 6.35 0.23
C PRO A 201 -12.84 7.43 1.32
N PRO A 202 -12.91 8.72 0.95
CA PRO A 202 -13.05 9.81 1.91
C PRO A 202 -14.37 9.69 2.68
N THR A 203 -14.28 9.56 4.00
CA THR A 203 -15.43 9.54 4.90
C THR A 203 -15.61 10.92 5.53
N GLN A 204 -16.85 11.43 5.60
CA GLN A 204 -17.12 12.73 6.21
C GLN A 204 -16.68 12.71 7.68
N GLY A 205 -15.82 13.65 8.07
CA GLY A 205 -15.26 13.73 9.43
C GLY A 205 -14.02 12.86 9.68
N ALA A 206 -13.62 12.02 8.72
CA ALA A 206 -12.43 11.17 8.80
C ALA A 206 -11.49 11.39 7.60
N TYR A 207 -11.38 12.65 7.15
CA TYR A 207 -10.33 13.10 6.22
C TYR A 207 -8.94 12.58 6.66
N PHE A 208 -8.70 12.55 7.98
CA PHE A 208 -7.51 12.00 8.60
C PHE A 208 -7.27 10.51 8.36
N LEU A 209 -8.30 9.70 8.08
CA LEU A 209 -8.15 8.27 7.81
C LEU A 209 -8.01 7.96 6.32
N SER A 210 -8.61 8.76 5.44
CA SER A 210 -8.56 8.49 4.00
C SER A 210 -7.20 8.82 3.39
N GLU A 211 -6.60 9.95 3.77
CA GLU A 211 -5.35 10.43 3.16
C GLU A 211 -4.14 9.53 3.47
N PRO A 212 -3.90 9.08 4.72
CA PRO A 212 -2.79 8.16 5.00
C PRO A 212 -2.96 6.80 4.31
N LEU A 213 -4.21 6.41 4.03
CA LEU A 213 -4.56 5.18 3.35
C LEU A 213 -4.75 5.35 1.83
N ALA A 214 -4.61 6.56 1.29
CA ALA A 214 -4.73 6.88 -0.13
C ALA A 214 -3.39 7.39 -0.68
N ARG A 215 -2.46 6.46 -0.93
CA ARG A 215 -1.08 6.75 -1.38
C ARG A 215 -0.48 5.61 -2.17
N VAL A 216 0.61 5.88 -2.88
CA VAL A 216 1.43 4.82 -3.47
C VAL A 216 2.29 4.21 -2.37
N VAL A 217 2.01 2.97 -2.00
CA VAL A 217 2.83 2.22 -1.05
C VAL A 217 4.01 1.61 -1.79
N ARG A 218 5.21 1.93 -1.33
CA ARG A 218 6.47 1.43 -1.84
C ARG A 218 7.23 0.78 -0.69
N GLY A 219 7.34 -0.54 -0.75
CA GLY A 219 8.19 -1.28 0.17
C GLY A 219 9.67 -1.00 -0.09
N ARG A 220 10.53 -1.47 0.82
CA ARG A 220 11.99 -1.37 0.67
C ARG A 220 12.47 -1.87 -0.69
N GLY A 221 13.34 -1.10 -1.33
CA GLY A 221 13.94 -1.45 -2.63
C GLY A 221 13.01 -1.33 -3.83
N VAL A 222 11.76 -0.89 -3.63
CA VAL A 222 10.85 -0.59 -4.73
C VAL A 222 11.19 0.77 -5.32
N SER A 223 11.43 0.82 -6.62
CA SER A 223 11.78 2.06 -7.32
C SER A 223 10.71 3.14 -7.17
N GLN A 224 11.13 4.37 -6.84
CA GLN A 224 10.27 5.55 -6.77
C GLN A 224 9.65 5.93 -8.12
N ARG A 225 10.33 5.60 -9.22
CA ARG A 225 9.91 5.98 -10.58
C ARG A 225 8.87 5.05 -11.20
N LYS A 226 8.62 3.89 -10.59
CA LYS A 226 7.65 2.91 -11.13
C LYS A 226 6.23 3.34 -10.78
N ASN A 227 5.34 3.29 -11.76
CA ASN A 227 3.91 3.47 -11.54
C ASN A 227 3.31 2.27 -10.78
N PRO A 228 2.29 2.49 -9.95
CA PRO A 228 1.59 1.42 -9.25
C PRO A 228 1.00 0.41 -10.24
N ALA A 229 1.11 -0.89 -9.94
CA ALA A 229 0.62 -1.94 -10.83
C ALA A 229 -0.92 -2.03 -10.86
N PHE A 230 -1.57 -1.68 -9.75
CA PHE A 230 -3.02 -1.65 -9.58
C PHE A 230 -3.39 -0.77 -8.38
N ILE A 231 -4.69 -0.50 -8.24
CA ILE A 231 -5.25 0.22 -7.10
C ILE A 231 -5.94 -0.77 -6.16
N LEU A 232 -5.49 -0.80 -4.91
CA LEU A 232 -6.05 -1.58 -3.82
C LEU A 232 -6.93 -0.67 -2.98
N MET A 233 -8.22 -1.00 -2.87
CA MET A 233 -9.18 -0.23 -2.09
C MET A 233 -9.47 -0.85 -0.73
N TRP A 234 -9.40 -0.03 0.31
CA TRP A 234 -9.93 -0.29 1.64
C TRP A 234 -11.45 -0.12 1.62
N THR A 235 -12.19 -1.14 2.03
CA THR A 235 -13.65 -1.18 1.98
C THR A 235 -14.22 -1.98 3.15
N CYS A 236 -15.53 -2.18 3.18
CA CYS A 236 -16.22 -2.94 4.21
C CYS A 236 -16.88 -4.20 3.63
N SER A 237 -17.01 -5.23 4.46
CA SER A 237 -17.78 -6.44 4.16
C SER A 237 -19.30 -6.22 4.12
N PHE A 238 -19.76 -5.03 4.47
CA PHE A 238 -21.16 -4.61 4.46
C PHE A 238 -21.26 -3.11 4.16
N ILE A 239 -22.42 -2.65 3.69
CA ILE A 239 -22.68 -1.23 3.49
C ILE A 239 -22.89 -0.58 4.87
N PRO A 240 -22.09 0.43 5.28
CA PRO A 240 -22.27 1.09 6.57
C PRO A 240 -23.69 1.66 6.71
N LEU A 241 -24.25 1.68 7.92
CA LEU A 241 -25.58 2.27 8.14
C LEU A 241 -25.55 3.81 8.08
N THR A 242 -24.44 4.42 8.49
CA THR A 242 -24.21 5.86 8.51
C THR A 242 -22.82 6.19 7.95
N THR A 243 -22.59 7.45 7.58
CA THR A 243 -21.30 7.93 7.06
C THR A 243 -20.16 7.73 8.07
N ASN A 244 -20.46 7.85 9.37
CA ASN A 244 -19.47 7.70 10.45
C ASN A 244 -19.27 6.24 10.87
N ALA A 245 -20.06 5.30 10.34
CA ALA A 245 -19.95 3.87 10.66
C ALA A 245 -19.03 3.11 9.68
N PHE A 246 -18.30 3.81 8.82
CA PHE A 246 -17.33 3.19 7.92
C PHE A 246 -16.09 2.75 8.71
N THR A 247 -15.91 1.44 8.82
CA THR A 247 -14.74 0.81 9.42
C THR A 247 -14.16 -0.19 8.42
N PRO A 248 -13.09 0.16 7.69
CA PRO A 248 -12.57 -0.70 6.64
C PRO A 248 -12.08 -2.01 7.24
N ASN A 249 -12.58 -3.12 6.70
CA ASN A 249 -12.25 -4.48 7.15
C ASN A 249 -12.17 -5.46 5.96
N HIS A 250 -12.19 -4.95 4.74
CA HIS A 250 -12.11 -5.73 3.52
C HIS A 250 -11.26 -4.98 2.48
N PHE A 251 -10.66 -5.74 1.56
CA PHE A 251 -9.84 -5.21 0.48
C PHE A 251 -10.36 -5.71 -0.86
N VAL A 252 -10.46 -4.80 -1.81
CA VAL A 252 -10.81 -5.10 -3.21
C VAL A 252 -9.85 -4.41 -4.16
N VAL A 253 -9.86 -4.80 -5.43
CA VAL A 253 -9.10 -4.12 -6.49
C VAL A 253 -10.02 -3.16 -7.21
N LEU A 254 -9.56 -1.92 -7.47
CA LEU A 254 -10.23 -1.03 -8.41
C LEU A 254 -9.67 -1.26 -9.82
N HIS A 255 -10.55 -1.64 -10.74
CA HIS A 255 -10.20 -1.87 -12.13
C HIS A 255 -10.63 -0.71 -13.00
N ASN A 256 -9.76 -0.28 -13.92
CA ASN A 256 -10.08 0.77 -14.88
C ASN A 256 -11.20 0.31 -15.81
N ASN A 257 -12.30 1.04 -15.82
CA ASN A 257 -13.42 0.85 -16.73
C ASN A 257 -13.12 1.54 -18.07
N LEU A 258 -12.34 0.86 -18.93
CA LEU A 258 -11.91 1.37 -20.25
C LEU A 258 -13.06 1.69 -21.22
N LYS A 259 -14.33 1.48 -20.83
CA LYS A 259 -15.50 1.83 -21.64
C LYS A 259 -15.82 3.34 -21.62
N SER A 260 -15.24 4.10 -20.71
CA SER A 260 -15.33 5.56 -20.70
C SER A 260 -14.14 6.16 -21.47
N PRO A 261 -14.32 7.14 -22.37
CA PRO A 261 -13.20 7.86 -22.98
C PRO A 261 -12.32 8.42 -21.87
N VAL A 262 -11.13 7.85 -21.74
CA VAL A 262 -10.24 7.99 -20.58
C VAL A 262 -9.92 9.47 -20.36
N VAL A 263 -10.56 10.08 -19.37
CA VAL A 263 -9.92 11.14 -18.60
C VAL A 263 -8.95 10.39 -17.70
N ASP A 264 -7.66 10.53 -17.96
CA ASP A 264 -6.61 9.99 -17.09
C ASP A 264 -6.74 10.71 -15.75
N LEU A 265 -7.51 10.09 -14.84
CA LEU A 265 -7.54 10.46 -13.44
C LEU A 265 -6.27 9.90 -12.82
N THR A 266 -5.13 10.43 -13.26
CA THR A 266 -3.93 10.36 -12.46
C THR A 266 -4.29 11.11 -11.19
N PHE A 267 -4.53 10.37 -10.11
CA PHE A 267 -4.70 11.00 -8.81
C PHE A 267 -3.37 11.67 -8.50
N VAL A 268 -3.29 12.97 -8.75
CA VAL A 268 -2.19 13.80 -8.27
C VAL A 268 -2.44 13.96 -6.78
N PHE A 269 -2.11 12.92 -6.02
CA PHE A 269 -1.76 13.11 -4.63
C PHE A 269 -0.44 13.90 -4.70
N ALA A 270 -0.44 15.12 -4.16
CA ALA A 270 0.81 15.82 -3.92
C ALA A 270 1.59 14.92 -2.96
N ASP A 271 2.51 14.14 -3.53
CA ASP A 271 3.51 13.42 -2.75
C ASP A 271 4.46 14.54 -2.30
N ASP A 272 4.30 15.02 -1.06
CA ASP A 272 5.05 16.14 -0.45
C ASP A 272 6.56 15.81 -0.29
N ASN A 273 7.08 14.82 -1.00
CA ASN A 273 8.50 14.54 -1.12
C ASN A 273 9.13 15.58 -2.06
N HIS A 274 9.24 16.80 -1.54
CA HIS A 274 9.97 17.92 -2.11
C HIS A 274 11.49 17.68 -1.93
N ASP A 275 12.01 16.60 -2.51
CA ASP A 275 13.45 16.45 -2.72
C ASP A 275 13.80 17.21 -4.01
N ASP A 276 14.16 18.47 -3.80
CA ASP A 276 14.54 19.44 -4.80
C ASP A 276 15.91 19.06 -5.41
N ASP A 277 15.91 18.18 -6.40
CA ASP A 277 17.06 17.96 -7.29
C ASP A 277 16.60 18.01 -8.74
N SER A 278 16.55 19.25 -9.24
CA SER A 278 16.23 19.57 -10.62
C SER A 278 17.27 19.01 -11.62
N ALA A 279 16.81 18.25 -12.61
CA ALA A 279 17.45 18.20 -13.93
C ALA A 279 16.40 17.88 -15.00
N SER A 280 15.98 18.94 -15.69
CA SER A 280 15.21 18.92 -16.92
C SER A 280 15.91 18.12 -18.02
N ALA A 281 15.20 17.18 -18.64
CA ALA A 281 15.52 16.72 -19.99
C ALA A 281 14.22 16.39 -20.75
N THR A 282 13.95 17.21 -21.75
CA THR A 282 13.01 16.95 -22.84
C THR A 282 13.65 15.98 -23.83
N ALA A 283 13.00 14.87 -24.15
CA ALA A 283 13.16 14.19 -25.44
C ALA A 283 12.04 13.17 -25.70
N ALA A 284 11.26 13.41 -26.74
CA ALA A 284 10.46 12.41 -27.41
C ALA A 284 11.29 11.81 -28.55
N VAL A 285 11.52 10.49 -28.59
CA VAL A 285 11.84 9.72 -29.81
C VAL A 285 11.39 8.26 -29.64
N ALA A 286 10.74 7.74 -30.68
CA ALA A 286 10.44 6.33 -30.89
C ALA A 286 11.55 5.63 -31.68
N CYS A 287 11.92 4.41 -31.28
CA CYS A 287 12.52 3.35 -32.13
C CYS A 287 12.58 2.05 -31.30
N VAL A 288 11.91 0.96 -31.72
CA VAL A 288 12.41 -0.11 -32.60
C VAL A 288 13.63 -0.81 -31.99
N GLY A 289 13.45 -2.10 -31.68
CA GLY A 289 14.40 -2.91 -30.91
C GLY A 289 15.66 -3.33 -31.66
N ASN A 290 16.50 -4.01 -30.90
CA ASN A 290 17.28 -5.17 -31.31
C ASN A 290 17.67 -5.94 -30.05
N ASP A 291 17.69 -7.26 -30.23
CA ASP A 291 18.34 -8.25 -29.39
C ASP A 291 19.83 -7.92 -29.21
N ASP A 292 20.41 -8.28 -28.07
CA ASP A 292 21.72 -8.94 -28.02
C ASP A 292 21.99 -9.52 -26.62
N GLU A 293 22.59 -10.70 -26.65
CA GLU A 293 22.96 -11.58 -25.54
C GLU A 293 24.27 -11.16 -24.85
N ASP A 294 24.58 -11.87 -23.77
CA ASP A 294 25.89 -12.12 -23.17
C ASP A 294 26.55 -11.02 -22.31
N ASP A 295 26.81 -11.31 -21.03
CA ASP A 295 28.03 -12.02 -20.58
C ASP A 295 28.36 -11.68 -19.10
N ASP A 296 28.92 -12.67 -18.42
CA ASP A 296 29.37 -12.71 -17.04
C ASP A 296 30.43 -11.64 -16.70
N THR A 297 30.47 -11.19 -15.44
CA THR A 297 31.57 -11.52 -14.50
C THR A 297 31.56 -10.65 -13.23
N ALA A 298 31.86 -11.32 -12.12
CA ALA A 298 32.08 -10.76 -10.81
C ALA A 298 33.46 -10.08 -10.69
N ALA A 299 33.55 -8.99 -9.93
CA ALA A 299 34.77 -8.63 -9.23
C ALA A 299 34.45 -7.85 -7.94
N VAL A 300 35.01 -8.40 -6.86
CA VAL A 300 35.06 -7.86 -5.50
C VAL A 300 36.14 -6.78 -5.46
N ALA A 301 35.83 -5.60 -4.90
CA ALA A 301 36.84 -4.63 -4.51
C ALA A 301 36.47 -4.01 -3.15
N ASP A 302 37.35 -4.26 -2.18
CA ASP A 302 37.53 -3.52 -0.93
C ASP A 302 37.76 -2.04 -1.21
N ILE A 303 37.02 -1.16 -0.53
CA ILE A 303 37.45 0.22 -0.30
C ILE A 303 37.18 0.54 1.17
N SER A 304 38.25 0.43 1.96
CA SER A 304 38.45 1.21 3.17
C SER A 304 38.89 2.61 2.78
N ASP A 305 38.12 3.64 3.12
CA ASP A 305 38.75 4.90 3.53
C ASP A 305 37.85 5.70 4.45
N ASN A 306 38.48 6.24 5.49
CA ASN A 306 37.90 6.76 6.71
C ASN A 306 38.09 8.29 6.67
N GLY A 307 37.10 9.01 6.13
CA GLY A 307 37.11 10.46 6.05
C GLY A 307 36.23 11.09 7.12
N THR A 308 36.84 11.53 8.22
CA THR A 308 36.24 12.47 9.17
C THR A 308 36.07 13.84 8.52
N VAL A 309 34.83 14.31 8.41
CA VAL A 309 34.48 15.66 7.95
C VAL A 309 34.08 16.47 9.18
N ASP A 310 34.91 17.46 9.53
CA ASP A 310 34.59 18.53 10.47
C ASP A 310 33.52 19.42 9.84
N TYR A 311 32.41 19.63 10.55
CA TYR A 311 31.41 20.63 10.21
C TYR A 311 31.65 21.87 11.07
N ASP A 312 32.00 22.97 10.42
CA ASP A 312 31.99 24.31 11.00
C ASP A 312 30.51 24.75 11.16
N GLU A 313 30.06 24.84 12.40
CA GLU A 313 28.85 25.56 12.79
C GLU A 313 29.20 27.06 12.82
N ASP A 314 28.60 27.87 11.94
CA ASP A 314 28.36 29.32 12.14
C ASP A 314 27.76 29.95 10.86
N GLU A 315 26.44 29.89 10.66
CA GLU A 315 25.70 30.99 10.01
C GLU A 315 24.31 31.09 10.66
N ALA A 316 24.09 32.19 11.37
CA ALA A 316 22.80 32.59 11.89
C ALA A 316 22.09 33.42 10.80
N ASP A 317 21.06 32.84 10.19
CA ASP A 317 20.20 33.55 9.24
C ASP A 317 19.30 34.54 9.96
N ASP A 318 19.55 35.83 9.71
CA ASP A 318 18.67 36.95 10.00
C ASP A 318 17.38 36.82 9.17
N TYR A 319 16.28 36.40 9.79
CA TYR A 319 14.96 36.47 9.16
C TYR A 319 14.45 37.91 9.18
N ASP A 320 14.37 38.52 7.99
CA ASP A 320 13.71 39.80 7.73
C ASP A 320 12.22 39.74 8.11
N ASP A 321 11.86 40.47 9.16
CA ASP A 321 10.51 40.59 9.75
C ASP A 321 9.71 41.73 9.07
N ASP A 322 9.62 41.69 7.74
CA ASP A 322 9.20 42.82 6.88
C ASP A 322 7.72 42.81 6.43
N ALA A 323 6.79 42.28 7.25
CA ALA A 323 5.37 42.19 6.86
C ALA A 323 4.38 43.01 7.69
N ILE A 324 4.85 43.91 8.56
CA ILE A 324 3.97 44.73 9.41
C ILE A 324 4.37 46.19 9.26
N ASP A 325 3.46 47.03 8.73
CA ASP A 325 3.71 48.46 8.72
C ASP A 325 3.73 49.03 10.15
N LYS A 326 4.23 50.26 10.31
CA LYS A 326 4.39 50.89 11.63
C LYS A 326 3.06 51.09 12.39
N ASP A 327 1.93 50.85 11.74
CA ASP A 327 0.59 50.99 12.29
C ASP A 327 -0.06 49.63 12.61
N GLY A 328 0.65 48.51 12.42
CA GLY A 328 0.14 47.17 12.70
C GLY A 328 -0.85 46.67 11.65
N HIS A 329 -0.91 47.29 10.48
CA HIS A 329 -1.74 46.83 9.37
C HIS A 329 -0.96 45.84 8.50
N PHE A 330 -1.59 44.68 8.29
CA PHE A 330 -1.10 43.67 7.36
C PHE A 330 -1.23 44.24 5.95
N VAL A 331 -0.11 44.48 5.28
CA VAL A 331 -0.10 44.90 3.88
C VAL A 331 -0.57 43.70 3.06
N SER A 332 -1.81 43.74 2.59
CA SER A 332 -2.35 42.76 1.64
C SER A 332 -1.58 42.90 0.33
N THR A 333 -0.48 42.17 0.17
CA THR A 333 0.17 41.98 -1.12
C THR A 333 -0.84 41.33 -2.05
N GLU A 334 -1.17 42.01 -3.16
CA GLU A 334 -1.90 41.37 -4.25
C GLU A 334 -1.14 40.08 -4.63
N PRO A 335 -1.81 38.93 -4.79
CA PRO A 335 -1.13 37.68 -5.03
C PRO A 335 -0.31 37.80 -6.32
N ASP A 336 1.01 37.59 -6.21
CA ASP A 336 1.92 37.60 -7.34
C ASP A 336 1.45 36.56 -8.37
N ILE A 337 0.87 37.05 -9.47
CA ILE A 337 0.51 36.20 -10.60
C ILE A 337 1.81 35.89 -11.33
N LEU A 338 2.32 34.67 -11.15
CA LEU A 338 3.50 34.19 -11.87
C LEU A 338 3.36 34.44 -13.40
N PRO A 339 4.45 34.78 -14.10
CA PRO A 339 4.42 35.00 -15.55
C PRO A 339 3.85 33.77 -16.30
N GLY A 340 2.66 33.91 -16.87
CA GLY A 340 1.94 32.82 -17.56
C GLY A 340 0.76 32.24 -16.77
N GLY A 341 0.61 32.58 -15.50
CA GLY A 341 -0.55 32.26 -14.68
C GLY A 341 -1.82 32.91 -15.21
N LYS A 342 -2.91 32.14 -15.34
CA LYS A 342 -4.24 32.68 -15.63
C LYS A 342 -4.93 32.98 -14.31
N SER A 343 -5.56 34.15 -14.20
CA SER A 343 -6.40 34.49 -13.05
C SER A 343 -7.47 33.43 -12.83
N LEU A 344 -7.74 33.12 -11.55
CA LEU A 344 -8.80 32.18 -11.19
C LEU A 344 -10.16 32.68 -11.74
N PRO A 345 -11.05 31.80 -12.22
CA PRO A 345 -12.34 32.19 -12.82
C PRO A 345 -13.21 33.08 -11.92
N LEU A 346 -13.02 33.01 -10.61
CA LEU A 346 -13.76 33.76 -9.59
C LEU A 346 -12.89 34.76 -8.82
N GLY A 347 -11.63 34.97 -9.23
CA GLY A 347 -10.69 35.88 -8.56
C GLY A 347 -10.29 35.49 -7.13
N ARG A 348 -10.65 34.28 -6.67
CA ARG A 348 -10.29 33.74 -5.35
C ARG A 348 -10.12 32.22 -5.41
N PHE A 349 -9.31 31.68 -4.49
CA PHE A 349 -9.20 30.25 -4.27
C PHE A 349 -10.55 29.66 -3.81
N LEU A 350 -10.77 28.37 -4.10
CA LEU A 350 -11.92 27.66 -3.56
C LEU A 350 -11.71 27.40 -2.07
N GLU A 351 -12.71 27.72 -1.25
CA GLU A 351 -12.73 27.35 0.17
C GLU A 351 -12.78 25.82 0.30
N THR A 352 -12.18 25.28 1.37
CA THR A 352 -12.12 23.83 1.64
C THR A 352 -13.51 23.18 1.62
N GLU A 353 -14.50 23.83 2.23
CA GLU A 353 -15.90 23.40 2.24
C GLU A 353 -16.46 23.28 0.83
N LYS A 354 -16.09 24.22 -0.06
CA LYS A 354 -16.54 24.22 -1.45
C LYS A 354 -15.87 23.12 -2.27
N VAL A 355 -14.58 22.86 -2.03
CA VAL A 355 -13.87 21.71 -2.63
C VAL A 355 -14.53 20.40 -2.23
N ILE A 356 -14.83 20.23 -0.93
CA ILE A 356 -15.53 19.04 -0.41
C ILE A 356 -16.91 18.91 -1.04
N GLU A 357 -17.68 20.00 -1.14
CA GLU A 357 -18.99 20.01 -1.80
C GLU A 357 -18.89 19.55 -3.25
N ILE A 358 -17.93 20.10 -4.01
CA ILE A 358 -17.69 19.75 -5.43
C ILE A 358 -17.32 18.27 -5.59
N LEU A 359 -16.46 17.73 -4.72
CA LEU A 359 -16.06 16.32 -4.74
C LEU A 359 -17.21 15.35 -4.38
N GLN A 360 -18.22 15.83 -3.64
CA GLN A 360 -19.39 15.04 -3.25
C GLN A 360 -20.54 15.10 -4.27
N ARG A 361 -20.45 15.92 -5.31
CA ARG A 361 -21.49 16.01 -6.35
C ARG A 361 -21.53 14.74 -7.20
N THR A 362 -22.74 14.37 -7.61
CA THR A 362 -23.00 13.15 -8.40
C THR A 362 -22.84 13.36 -9.92
N SER A 363 -22.68 14.61 -10.36
CA SER A 363 -22.65 15.01 -11.77
C SER A 363 -21.32 15.69 -12.07
N VAL A 364 -20.48 15.02 -12.86
CA VAL A 364 -19.16 15.53 -13.26
C VAL A 364 -19.24 16.75 -14.16
N ASN A 365 -20.35 16.95 -14.88
CA ASN A 365 -20.57 18.16 -15.67
C ASN A 365 -20.68 19.42 -14.79
N ASP A 366 -21.31 19.30 -13.63
CA ASP A 366 -21.45 20.42 -12.70
C ASP A 366 -20.10 20.74 -12.04
N THR A 367 -19.33 19.71 -11.68
CA THR A 367 -17.97 19.82 -11.13
C THR A 367 -16.98 20.43 -12.14
N HIS A 368 -16.97 19.98 -13.40
CA HIS A 368 -16.06 20.50 -14.43
C HIS A 368 -16.29 21.96 -14.81
N SER A 369 -17.49 22.49 -14.57
CA SER A 369 -17.76 23.90 -14.82
C SER A 369 -17.13 24.82 -13.78
N GLU A 370 -16.89 24.31 -12.56
CA GLU A 370 -16.32 25.06 -11.43
C GLU A 370 -14.81 24.86 -11.27
N VAL A 371 -14.26 23.75 -11.78
CA VAL A 371 -12.80 23.50 -11.76
C VAL A 371 -12.13 24.26 -12.92
N PRO A 372 -11.15 25.15 -12.65
CA PRO A 372 -10.47 25.90 -13.71
C PRO A 372 -9.84 24.96 -14.75
N ARG A 373 -10.07 25.22 -16.05
CA ARG A 373 -9.48 24.43 -17.14
C ARG A 373 -8.02 24.83 -17.39
N GLY A 374 -7.13 23.86 -17.54
CA GLY A 374 -5.71 24.10 -17.83
C GLY A 374 -4.82 22.96 -17.35
N LYS A 375 -3.54 22.98 -17.75
CA LYS A 375 -2.50 22.12 -17.19
C LYS A 375 -2.37 22.43 -15.69
N LYS A 376 -2.28 21.41 -14.84
CA LYS A 376 -2.36 21.54 -13.36
C LYS A 376 -1.00 21.54 -12.68
N ASP A 377 0.05 21.72 -13.46
CA ASP A 377 1.45 21.58 -13.04
C ASP A 377 1.85 22.60 -11.94
N ASP A 378 1.07 23.67 -11.75
CA ASP A 378 1.35 24.76 -10.79
C ASP A 378 0.15 25.06 -9.86
N VAL A 379 -0.65 24.05 -9.48
CA VAL A 379 -1.78 24.26 -8.55
C VAL A 379 -1.36 23.90 -7.14
N TYR A 380 -1.26 24.93 -6.28
CA TYR A 380 -1.02 24.79 -4.85
C TYR A 380 -2.30 25.02 -4.05
N SER A 381 -2.44 24.32 -2.93
CA SER A 381 -3.50 24.57 -1.95
C SER A 381 -2.91 25.41 -0.81
N VAL A 382 -3.45 26.61 -0.58
CA VAL A 382 -3.05 27.42 0.58
C VAL A 382 -3.96 27.06 1.75
N VAL A 383 -3.40 26.37 2.75
CA VAL A 383 -4.12 26.12 4.01
C VAL A 383 -3.82 27.26 4.98
N GLN A 384 -4.80 28.15 5.19
CA GLN A 384 -4.69 29.20 6.21
C GLN A 384 -4.76 28.57 7.62
N ASN A 385 -3.60 28.41 8.25
CA ASN A 385 -3.45 27.74 9.55
C ASN A 385 -3.54 28.71 10.75
N GLU A 386 -4.11 29.90 10.56
CA GLU A 386 -4.15 30.96 11.57
C GLU A 386 -4.85 30.52 12.86
N ASN A 387 -5.97 29.81 12.73
CA ASN A 387 -6.75 29.30 13.87
C ASN A 387 -6.07 28.16 14.66
N ASN A 388 -4.94 27.65 14.16
CA ASN A 388 -4.20 26.55 14.77
C ASN A 388 -2.93 27.04 15.49
N LYS A 389 -2.55 28.32 15.32
CA LYS A 389 -1.40 28.93 16.03
C LYS A 389 -1.59 28.86 17.55
N ASP A 390 -2.81 29.11 18.03
CA ASP A 390 -3.14 29.11 19.47
C ASP A 390 -3.18 27.71 20.11
N ARG A 391 -3.11 26.64 19.30
CA ARG A 391 -3.12 25.25 19.81
C ARG A 391 -1.72 24.68 20.02
N ARG A 392 -0.68 25.38 19.59
CA ARG A 392 0.73 24.96 19.72
C ARG A 392 1.47 25.63 20.89
N THR A 393 0.82 26.52 21.64
CA THR A 393 1.24 27.04 22.95
C THR A 393 0.54 26.30 24.07
#